data_AF-A0A945FEV5-F1
#
_entry.id   AF-A0A945FEV5-F1
#
_cell.length_a   1.000
_cell.length_b   1.000
_cell.length_c   1.000
_cell.angle_alpha   90.00
_cell.angle_beta   90.00
_cell.angle_gamma   90.00
#
_symmetry.space_group_name_H-M   'P 1'
#
loop_
_entity.id
_entity.type
_entity.pdbx_description
1 polymer ?
#
loop_
_entity_poly.entity_id
_entity_poly.type
_entity_poly.pdbx_seq_one_letter_code
_entity_poly.pdbx_strand_id
1 'polypeptide(L)'
;MQTSNPLLSDWEDMFQIPPFDLIKDHHFDEAFEEAFSQIELAINKISDQSHAPTFQNTVEELERSDELMEKVASIFANLASSNSNSTLEALQRKLAPKWAKVDSDIKLNSKLFFRIDTLFKNRMNLNLSKEQLRVLELYHLSFVRSGAEL
;
A
#
# COMPACT_ATOMS: atom_id res chain seq x y z
N MET A 1 -11.47 -25.17 14.60
CA MET A 1 -12.26 -24.37 13.64
C MET A 1 -11.52 -23.08 13.47
N GLN A 2 -11.06 -22.77 12.26
CA GLN A 2 -10.20 -21.62 12.00
C GLN A 2 -11.01 -20.36 12.30
N THR A 3 -10.67 -19.66 13.38
CA THR A 3 -11.29 -18.38 13.72
C THR A 3 -10.88 -17.40 12.64
N SER A 4 -11.74 -17.15 11.65
CA SER A 4 -11.41 -16.29 10.51
C SER A 4 -11.18 -14.86 11.00
N ASN A 5 -10.04 -14.27 10.66
CA ASN A 5 -9.76 -12.88 10.97
C ASN A 5 -10.64 -11.98 10.07
N PRO A 6 -11.58 -11.19 10.64
CA PRO A 6 -12.52 -10.41 9.86
C PRO A 6 -11.85 -9.28 9.05
N LEU A 7 -10.63 -8.88 9.42
CA LEU A 7 -9.84 -7.89 8.66
C LEU A 7 -9.27 -8.48 7.36
N LEU A 8 -9.07 -9.80 7.32
CA LEU A 8 -8.53 -10.54 6.17
C LEU A 8 -9.62 -11.13 5.26
N SER A 9 -10.88 -10.92 5.60
CA SER A 9 -12.03 -11.43 4.84
C SER A 9 -12.66 -10.31 4.01
N ASP A 10 -13.24 -10.63 2.86
CA ASP A 10 -14.08 -9.70 2.11
C ASP A 10 -15.35 -9.37 2.89
N TRP A 11 -15.86 -8.15 2.73
CA TRP A 11 -17.10 -7.70 3.38
C TRP A 11 -18.19 -7.57 2.32
N GLU A 12 -19.27 -8.33 2.48
CA GLU A 12 -20.31 -8.49 1.45
C GLU A 12 -21.42 -7.43 1.50
N ASP A 13 -21.34 -6.42 2.40
CA ASP A 13 -22.35 -5.37 2.42
C ASP A 13 -22.18 -4.36 1.26
N MET A 14 -23.28 -3.65 0.94
CA MET A 14 -23.40 -2.72 -0.20
C MET A 14 -22.30 -1.65 -0.26
N PHE A 15 -21.77 -1.24 0.88
CA PHE A 15 -20.75 -0.20 1.01
C PHE A 15 -19.42 -0.73 1.58
N GLN A 16 -19.28 -2.06 1.72
CA GLN A 16 -18.11 -2.69 2.33
C GLN A 16 -17.77 -2.04 3.69
N ILE A 17 -18.77 -1.91 4.55
CA ILE A 17 -18.60 -1.38 5.90
C ILE A 17 -17.84 -2.43 6.74
N PRO A 18 -16.82 -2.02 7.50
CA PRO A 18 -16.14 -2.93 8.41
C PRO A 18 -17.11 -3.58 9.42
N PRO A 19 -17.05 -4.89 9.66
CA PRO A 19 -17.84 -5.57 10.69
C PRO A 19 -17.25 -5.29 12.09
N PHE A 20 -17.41 -4.05 12.57
CA PHE A 20 -16.81 -3.56 13.82
C PHE A 20 -17.18 -4.40 15.05
N ASP A 21 -18.35 -5.04 15.04
CA ASP A 21 -18.80 -5.96 16.08
C ASP A 21 -17.93 -7.22 16.18
N LEU A 22 -17.39 -7.69 15.05
CA LEU A 22 -16.51 -8.85 14.95
C LEU A 22 -15.04 -8.49 15.15
N ILE A 23 -14.64 -7.26 14.82
CA ILE A 23 -13.25 -6.81 14.96
C ILE A 23 -12.85 -6.73 16.45
N LYS A 24 -11.63 -7.17 16.77
CA LYS A 24 -11.02 -7.20 18.10
C LYS A 24 -9.56 -6.80 17.97
N ASP A 25 -9.00 -6.22 19.02
CA ASP A 25 -7.63 -5.68 18.99
C ASP A 25 -6.57 -6.71 18.56
N HIS A 26 -6.74 -7.99 18.91
CA HIS A 26 -5.80 -9.05 18.55
C HIS A 26 -5.80 -9.42 17.06
N HIS A 27 -6.84 -9.02 16.30
CA HIS A 27 -6.89 -9.27 14.86
C HIS A 27 -5.91 -8.40 14.08
N PHE A 28 -5.55 -7.22 14.61
CA PHE A 28 -4.73 -6.25 13.87
C PHE A 28 -3.29 -6.74 13.65
N ASP A 29 -2.69 -7.43 14.62
CA ASP A 29 -1.29 -7.85 14.49
C ASP A 29 -1.09 -8.78 13.29
N GLU A 30 -1.90 -9.85 13.20
CA GLU A 30 -1.91 -10.77 12.06
C GLU A 30 -2.26 -10.05 10.75
N ALA A 31 -3.26 -9.16 10.77
CA ALA A 31 -3.70 -8.47 9.58
C ALA A 31 -2.63 -7.52 9.01
N PHE A 32 -1.88 -6.84 9.89
CA PHE A 32 -0.76 -5.99 9.46
C PHE A 32 0.44 -6.80 8.94
N GLU A 33 0.79 -7.93 9.57
CA GLU A 33 1.87 -8.79 9.03
C GLU A 33 1.53 -9.31 7.63
N GLU A 34 0.29 -9.74 7.41
CA GLU A 34 -0.19 -10.17 6.09
C GLU A 34 -0.15 -9.00 5.10
N ALA A 35 -0.65 -7.82 5.48
CA ALA A 35 -0.63 -6.63 4.63
C ALA A 35 0.80 -6.21 4.23
N PHE A 36 1.75 -6.22 5.17
CA PHE A 36 3.15 -5.94 4.86
C PHE A 36 3.74 -6.96 3.89
N SER A 37 3.45 -8.26 4.10
CA SER A 37 3.93 -9.33 3.21
C SER A 37 3.38 -9.18 1.80
N GLN A 38 2.09 -8.87 1.65
CA GLN A 38 1.46 -8.67 0.34
C GLN A 38 2.04 -7.47 -0.40
N ILE A 39 2.26 -6.34 0.29
CA ILE A 39 2.93 -5.17 -0.31
C ILE A 39 4.33 -5.56 -0.79
N GLU A 40 5.15 -6.22 0.03
CA GLU A 40 6.50 -6.61 -0.36
C GLU A 40 6.50 -7.50 -1.61
N LEU A 41 5.61 -8.50 -1.66
CA LEU A 41 5.45 -9.39 -2.81
C LEU A 41 5.01 -8.63 -4.07
N ALA A 42 4.04 -7.73 -3.95
CA ALA A 42 3.55 -6.93 -5.06
C ALA A 42 4.63 -6.00 -5.62
N ILE A 43 5.37 -5.32 -4.74
CA ILE A 43 6.46 -4.42 -5.14
C ILE A 43 7.59 -5.18 -5.83
N ASN A 44 7.98 -6.34 -5.30
CA ASN A 44 8.94 -7.22 -5.95
C ASN A 44 8.44 -7.67 -7.33
N LYS A 45 7.18 -8.12 -7.43
CA LYS A 45 6.56 -8.54 -8.69
C LYS A 45 6.57 -7.42 -9.74
N ILE A 46 6.29 -6.17 -9.36
CA ILE A 46 6.29 -5.02 -10.28
C ILE A 46 7.72 -4.63 -10.68
N SER A 47 8.62 -4.53 -9.70
CA SER A 47 9.98 -4.06 -9.91
C SER A 47 10.85 -5.04 -10.72
N ASP A 48 10.59 -6.34 -10.62
CA ASP A 48 11.34 -7.41 -11.30
C ASP A 48 10.74 -7.85 -12.65
N GLN A 49 9.72 -7.17 -13.17
CA GLN A 49 9.16 -7.51 -14.48
C GLN A 49 10.17 -7.32 -15.61
N SER A 50 10.32 -8.33 -16.46
CA SER A 50 11.16 -8.29 -17.67
C SER A 50 10.55 -7.48 -18.82
N HIS A 51 9.23 -7.35 -18.85
CA HIS A 51 8.54 -6.53 -19.84
C HIS A 51 8.86 -5.05 -19.66
N ALA A 52 8.86 -4.31 -20.79
CA ALA A 52 9.02 -2.86 -20.76
C ALA A 52 7.94 -2.21 -19.86
N PRO A 53 8.27 -1.11 -19.15
CA PRO A 53 7.32 -0.40 -18.32
C PRO A 53 6.13 0.11 -19.14
N THR A 54 4.93 -0.13 -18.64
CA THR A 54 3.68 0.47 -19.11
C THR A 54 2.96 1.08 -17.92
N PHE A 55 2.03 2.01 -18.15
CA PHE A 55 1.24 2.59 -17.07
C PHE A 55 0.50 1.50 -16.28
N GLN A 56 -0.08 0.52 -16.98
CA GLN A 56 -0.81 -0.60 -16.40
C GLN A 56 0.10 -1.47 -15.52
N ASN A 57 1.20 -1.99 -16.08
CA ASN A 57 2.05 -2.95 -15.36
C ASN A 57 2.94 -2.34 -14.27
N THR A 58 2.87 -1.02 -14.06
CA THR A 58 3.69 -0.29 -13.10
C THR A 58 2.81 0.56 -12.19
N VAL A 59 2.15 1.58 -12.70
CA VAL A 59 1.39 2.54 -11.89
C VAL A 59 0.05 1.94 -11.43
N GLU A 60 -0.71 1.29 -12.33
CA GLU A 60 -1.98 0.67 -11.92
C GLU A 60 -1.77 -0.53 -10.99
N GLU A 61 -0.73 -1.34 -11.21
CA GLU A 61 -0.38 -2.41 -10.27
C GLU A 61 0.08 -1.85 -8.91
N LEU A 62 0.78 -0.71 -8.87
CA LEU A 62 1.15 -0.05 -7.61
C LEU A 62 -0.08 0.44 -6.84
N GLU A 63 -1.02 1.11 -7.52
CA GLU A 63 -2.27 1.60 -6.90
C GLU A 63 -3.15 0.45 -6.37
N ARG A 64 -2.99 -0.77 -6.91
CA ARG A 64 -3.71 -1.96 -6.43
C ARG A 64 -2.97 -2.72 -5.33
N SER A 65 -1.69 -2.41 -5.10
CA SER A 65 -0.81 -3.24 -4.26
C SER A 65 -1.02 -3.05 -2.75
N ASP A 66 -1.71 -1.99 -2.34
CA ASP A 66 -1.88 -1.66 -0.92
C ASP A 66 -3.31 -1.87 -0.39
N GLU A 67 -4.23 -2.44 -1.17
CA GLU A 67 -5.67 -2.53 -0.82
C GLU A 67 -5.91 -3.12 0.59
N LEU A 68 -5.24 -4.22 0.92
CA LEU A 68 -5.34 -4.82 2.26
C LEU A 68 -4.73 -3.91 3.34
N MET A 69 -3.60 -3.25 3.04
CA MET A 69 -2.99 -2.30 3.96
C MET A 69 -3.91 -1.11 4.20
N GLU A 70 -4.46 -0.47 3.16
CA GLU A 70 -5.39 0.65 3.28
C GLU A 70 -6.60 0.27 4.14
N LYS A 71 -7.17 -0.91 3.89
CA LYS A 71 -8.30 -1.46 4.65
C LYS A 71 -7.98 -1.62 6.15
N VAL A 72 -6.89 -2.29 6.49
CA VAL A 72 -6.50 -2.56 7.88
C VAL A 72 -6.06 -1.25 8.57
N ALA A 73 -5.28 -0.42 7.88
CA ALA A 73 -4.78 0.87 8.33
C ALA A 73 -5.92 1.81 8.70
N SER A 74 -6.92 1.94 7.84
CA SER A 74 -8.02 2.89 7.99
C SER A 74 -8.85 2.58 9.23
N ILE A 75 -9.16 1.31 9.47
CA ILE A 75 -9.87 0.87 10.68
C ILE A 75 -9.00 1.10 11.91
N PHE A 76 -7.73 0.69 11.86
CA PHE A 76 -6.82 0.82 12.99
C PHE A 76 -6.65 2.30 13.39
N ALA A 77 -6.43 3.19 12.43
CA ALA A 77 -6.28 4.62 12.65
C ALA A 77 -7.59 5.25 13.18
N ASN A 78 -8.75 4.81 12.68
CA ASN A 78 -10.04 5.24 13.21
C ASN A 78 -10.20 4.86 14.69
N LEU A 79 -9.93 3.62 15.06
CA LEU A 79 -10.02 3.17 16.46
C LEU A 79 -8.97 3.83 17.36
N ALA A 80 -7.72 3.90 16.90
CA ALA A 80 -6.62 4.52 17.65
C ALA A 80 -6.82 6.03 17.89
N SER A 81 -7.59 6.71 17.03
CA SER A 81 -7.90 8.14 17.20
C SER A 81 -9.19 8.40 18.00
N SER A 82 -10.21 7.55 17.86
CA SER A 82 -11.54 7.80 18.42
C SER A 82 -11.86 6.98 19.69
N ASN A 83 -11.29 5.79 19.82
CA ASN A 83 -11.59 4.84 20.90
C ASN A 83 -10.37 3.97 21.22
N SER A 84 -9.23 4.62 21.50
CA SER A 84 -7.96 3.94 21.76
C SER A 84 -7.94 3.22 23.10
N ASN A 85 -6.95 2.34 23.26
CA ASN A 85 -6.64 1.65 24.50
C ASN A 85 -5.15 1.24 24.53
N SER A 86 -4.69 0.74 25.68
CA SER A 86 -3.27 0.37 25.86
C SER A 86 -2.78 -0.72 24.91
N THR A 87 -3.66 -1.63 24.45
CA THR A 87 -3.33 -2.66 23.46
C THR A 87 -3.08 -2.02 22.10
N LEU A 88 -4.00 -1.18 21.61
CA LEU A 88 -3.86 -0.50 20.33
C LEU A 88 -2.66 0.45 20.32
N GLU A 89 -2.41 1.19 21.40
CA GLU A 89 -1.23 2.04 21.52
C GLU A 89 0.09 1.25 21.50
N ALA A 90 0.13 0.11 22.17
CA ALA A 90 1.30 -0.77 22.16
C ALA A 90 1.54 -1.33 20.75
N LEU A 91 0.48 -1.72 20.06
CA LEU A 91 0.54 -2.17 18.68
C LEU A 91 1.01 -1.05 17.75
N GLN A 92 0.50 0.17 17.90
CA GLN A 92 0.95 1.33 17.11
C GLN A 92 2.47 1.57 17.26
N ARG A 93 3.01 1.50 18.48
CA ARG A 93 4.47 1.61 18.72
C ARG A 93 5.25 0.47 18.08
N LYS A 94 4.71 -0.76 18.08
CA LYS A 94 5.32 -1.92 17.44
C LYS A 94 5.34 -1.78 15.90
N LEU A 95 4.26 -1.28 15.32
CA LEU A 95 4.07 -1.22 13.86
C LEU A 95 4.73 0.00 13.20
N ALA A 96 4.79 1.14 13.88
CA ALA A 96 5.36 2.38 13.34
C ALA A 96 6.74 2.20 12.66
N PRO A 97 7.76 1.56 13.28
CA PRO A 97 9.04 1.34 12.62
C PRO A 97 8.96 0.37 11.44
N LYS A 98 8.10 -0.65 11.48
CA LYS A 98 7.90 -1.58 10.35
C LYS A 98 7.32 -0.86 9.15
N TRP A 99 6.33 -0.01 9.38
CA TRP A 99 5.71 0.79 8.34
C TRP A 99 6.68 1.77 7.71
N ALA A 100 7.46 2.49 8.53
CA ALA A 100 8.49 3.40 8.05
C ALA A 100 9.54 2.67 7.20
N LYS A 101 9.88 1.43 7.55
CA LYS A 101 10.77 0.59 6.74
C LYS A 101 10.13 0.23 5.40
N VAL A 102 8.89 -0.27 5.37
CA VAL A 102 8.22 -0.62 4.10
C VAL A 102 8.09 0.60 3.19
N ASP A 103 7.70 1.75 3.72
CA ASP A 103 7.63 3.00 2.96
C ASP A 103 8.99 3.40 2.37
N SER A 104 10.06 3.29 3.18
CA SER A 104 11.43 3.56 2.73
C SER A 104 11.89 2.58 1.66
N ASP A 105 11.64 1.28 1.84
CA ASP A 105 12.03 0.22 0.91
C ASP A 105 11.36 0.43 -0.46
N ILE A 106 10.10 0.85 -0.50
CA ILE A 106 9.38 1.17 -1.74
C ILE A 106 9.99 2.40 -2.42
N LYS A 107 10.10 3.51 -1.68
CA LYS A 107 10.56 4.80 -2.22
C LYS A 107 12.01 4.77 -2.71
N LEU A 108 12.85 3.93 -2.09
CA LEU A 108 14.26 3.77 -2.45
C LEU A 108 14.52 2.57 -3.35
N ASN A 109 13.48 1.86 -3.81
CA ASN A 109 13.62 0.77 -4.77
C ASN A 109 14.01 1.32 -6.15
N SER A 110 15.29 1.20 -6.49
CA SER A 110 15.84 1.73 -7.75
C SER A 110 15.26 1.09 -9.00
N LYS A 111 14.91 -0.20 -8.96
CA LYS A 111 14.26 -0.90 -10.09
C LYS A 111 12.85 -0.36 -10.31
N LEU A 112 12.08 -0.18 -9.23
CA LEU A 112 10.74 0.39 -9.31
C LEU A 112 10.80 1.84 -9.81
N PHE A 113 11.71 2.65 -9.26
CA PHE A 113 11.89 4.03 -9.72
C PHE A 113 12.28 4.09 -11.21
N PHE A 114 13.18 3.22 -11.68
CA PHE A 114 13.53 3.14 -13.09
C PHE A 114 12.30 2.95 -14.00
N ARG A 115 11.34 2.10 -13.59
CA ARG A 115 10.10 1.89 -14.34
C ARG A 115 9.25 3.15 -14.38
N ILE A 116 9.05 3.80 -13.22
CA ILE A 116 8.27 5.05 -13.11
C ILE A 116 8.92 6.19 -13.90
N ASP A 117 10.23 6.36 -13.78
CA ASP A 117 11.00 7.39 -14.46
C ASP A 117 11.00 7.20 -15.99
N THR A 118 11.09 5.94 -16.46
CA THR A 118 10.94 5.62 -17.89
C THR A 118 9.60 6.08 -18.43
N LEU A 119 8.50 5.81 -17.71
CA LEU A 119 7.17 6.26 -18.08
C LEU A 119 7.06 7.78 -18.04
N PHE A 120 7.56 8.41 -16.96
CA PHE A 120 7.51 9.85 -16.78
C PHE A 120 8.25 10.58 -17.91
N LYS A 121 9.46 10.15 -18.29
CA LYS A 121 10.24 10.75 -19.38
C LYS A 121 9.54 10.64 -20.73
N ASN A 122 8.78 9.57 -20.97
CA ASN A 122 8.04 9.35 -22.21
C ASN A 122 6.55 9.76 -22.14
N ARG A 123 6.09 10.39 -21.05
CA ARG A 123 4.66 10.57 -20.73
C ARG A 123 3.83 11.23 -21.83
N MET A 124 4.43 12.15 -22.59
CA MET A 124 3.75 12.86 -23.69
C MET A 124 3.40 11.95 -24.88
N ASN A 125 4.03 10.77 -24.99
CA ASN A 125 3.83 9.82 -26.08
C ASN A 125 3.02 8.58 -25.68
N LEU A 126 2.61 8.45 -24.41
CA LEU A 126 1.93 7.26 -23.88
C LEU A 126 0.41 7.28 -24.06
N ASN A 127 -0.16 8.32 -24.69
CA ASN A 127 -1.60 8.51 -24.89
C ASN A 127 -2.43 8.31 -23.60
N LEU A 128 -1.93 8.84 -22.49
CA LEU A 128 -2.59 8.75 -21.18
C LEU A 128 -3.77 9.72 -21.10
N SER A 129 -4.80 9.34 -20.34
CA SER A 129 -5.81 10.29 -19.87
C SER A 129 -5.18 11.36 -18.97
N LYS A 130 -5.91 12.45 -18.71
CA LYS A 130 -5.43 13.53 -17.84
C LYS A 130 -5.19 13.03 -16.41
N GLU A 131 -6.07 12.16 -15.94
CA GLU A 131 -6.01 11.52 -14.64
C GLU A 131 -4.79 10.60 -14.53
N GLN A 132 -4.58 9.71 -15.51
CA GLN A 132 -3.41 8.82 -15.53
C GLN A 132 -2.10 9.61 -15.60
N LEU A 133 -2.04 10.65 -16.44
CA LEU A 133 -0.87 11.54 -16.51
C LEU A 133 -0.60 12.16 -15.13
N ARG A 134 -1.64 12.67 -14.46
CA ARG A 134 -1.49 13.29 -13.14
C ARG A 134 -1.00 12.30 -12.08
N VAL A 135 -1.53 11.08 -12.05
CA VAL A 135 -1.09 10.04 -11.13
C VAL A 135 0.38 9.69 -11.36
N LEU A 136 0.80 9.52 -12.62
CA LEU A 136 2.19 9.27 -12.98
C LEU A 136 3.13 10.41 -12.50
N GLU A 137 2.73 11.66 -12.68
CA GLU A 137 3.50 12.82 -12.19
C GLU A 137 3.61 12.85 -10.66
N LEU A 138 2.54 12.50 -9.96
CA LEU A 138 2.54 12.44 -8.49
C LEU A 138 3.44 11.33 -7.96
N TYR A 139 3.41 10.14 -8.57
CA TYR A 139 4.32 9.06 -8.24
C TYR A 139 5.77 9.45 -8.47
N HIS A 140 6.10 9.97 -9.66
CA HIS A 140 7.47 10.40 -9.97
C HIS A 140 7.96 11.45 -8.95
N LEU A 141 7.15 12.48 -8.69
CA LEU A 141 7.46 13.51 -7.71
C LEU A 141 7.68 12.94 -6.29
N SER A 142 6.84 11.99 -5.87
CA SER A 142 6.95 11.34 -4.55
C SER A 142 8.28 10.61 -4.39
N PHE A 143 8.70 9.83 -5.40
CA PHE A 143 9.98 9.13 -5.41
C PHE A 143 11.16 10.11 -5.39
N VAL A 144 11.15 11.15 -6.24
CA VAL A 144 12.20 12.17 -6.27
C VAL A 144 12.34 12.88 -4.91
N ARG A 145 11.22 13.28 -4.30
CA ARG A 145 11.22 13.93 -2.98
C ARG A 145 11.69 13.01 -1.86
N SER A 146 11.61 11.70 -2.08
CA SER A 146 12.08 10.68 -1.15
C SER A 146 13.56 10.32 -1.35
N GLY A 147 14.22 10.91 -2.36
CA GLY A 147 15.64 10.72 -2.62
C GLY A 147 15.96 9.61 -3.63
N ALA A 148 15.02 9.18 -4.47
CA ALA A 148 15.24 8.10 -5.44
C ALA A 148 16.28 8.45 -6.55
N GLU A 149 16.65 9.73 -6.69
CA GLU A 149 17.70 10.21 -7.62
C GLU A 149 19.09 10.39 -6.96
N LEU A 150 19.23 10.08 -5.66
CA LEU A 150 20.47 10.29 -4.89
C LEU A 150 21.45 9.12 -4.96
#